data_AF-B3SBN9-F1
#
_entry.id   AF-B3SBN9-F1
#
_cell.length_a   1.000
_cell.length_b   1.000
_cell.length_c   1.000
_cell.angle_alpha   90.00
_cell.angle_beta   90.00
_cell.angle_gamma   90.00
#
_symmetry.space_group_name_H-M   'P 1'
#
loop_
_entity.id
_entity.type
_entity.pdbx_description
1 polymer ?
#
loop_
_entity_poly.entity_id
_entity_poly.type
_entity_poly.pdbx_seq_one_letter_code
_entity_poly.pdbx_strand_id
1 'polypeptide(L)'
;MKFTALSLVFFIFSIVPFTIQAAKDINGVSENGFYILYDNQYRPFITFCDFNSDKGFIWTLIESFSLNNSMKAKYRKGFFQDFPTVSSFIDLQEFRLENSVMKSIAGAPGSTHFRTTCNFNTNDRKGIQNHLDYLRVSFCNFPNFFKNVNKNTCTKVDYINVQGQSCRDCSIPIHDGGNEHHMLANIDRSPDDCDRLKFGGAKGYAFGDYRLLDSKFSCSMASNSTTNWWIGGADMS
;
A
#
# COMPACT_ATOMS: atom_id res chain seq x y z
N MET A 1 45.15 -29.71 34.62
CA MET A 1 43.91 -29.34 33.89
C MET A 1 44.29 -28.41 32.75
N LYS A 2 44.15 -28.86 31.49
CA LYS A 2 44.33 -28.02 30.31
C LYS A 2 42.99 -27.34 30.02
N PHE A 3 42.95 -26.01 30.09
CA PHE A 3 41.82 -25.23 29.57
C PHE A 3 42.09 -24.96 28.09
N THR A 4 41.31 -25.61 27.22
CA THR A 4 41.26 -25.30 25.80
C THR A 4 40.32 -24.11 25.62
N ALA A 5 40.85 -22.99 25.14
CA ALA A 5 40.04 -21.84 24.77
C ALA A 5 39.21 -22.18 23.53
N LEU A 6 37.88 -22.15 23.69
CA LEU A 6 36.94 -22.28 22.58
C LEU A 6 36.84 -20.90 21.91
N SER A 7 37.50 -20.71 20.77
CA SER A 7 37.30 -19.53 19.93
C SER A 7 35.87 -19.50 19.42
N LEU A 8 35.04 -18.58 19.94
CA LEU A 8 33.77 -18.22 19.30
C LEU A 8 34.08 -17.51 17.99
N VAL A 9 33.85 -18.20 16.88
CA VAL A 9 33.73 -17.56 15.56
C VAL A 9 32.36 -16.90 15.53
N PHE A 10 32.30 -15.60 15.78
CA PHE A 10 31.12 -14.80 15.47
C PHE A 10 31.02 -14.68 13.94
N PHE A 11 30.13 -15.47 13.33
CA PHE A 11 29.64 -15.14 12.00
C PHE A 11 28.85 -13.84 12.12
N ILE A 12 29.45 -12.73 11.68
CA ILE A 12 28.73 -11.47 11.49
C ILE A 12 27.82 -11.71 10.29
N PHE A 13 26.59 -12.18 10.54
CA PHE A 13 25.53 -12.02 9.57
C PHE A 13 25.27 -10.52 9.46
N SER A 14 25.51 -9.93 8.29
CA SER A 14 25.11 -8.55 8.02
C SER A 14 23.62 -8.43 8.29
N ILE A 15 23.24 -7.60 9.26
CA ILE A 15 21.85 -7.32 9.57
C ILE A 15 21.30 -6.49 8.40
N VAL A 16 20.36 -7.06 7.64
CA VAL A 16 19.73 -6.39 6.50
C VAL A 16 18.29 -5.97 6.84
N PRO A 17 17.81 -4.82 6.35
CA PRO A 17 16.48 -4.33 6.70
C PRO A 17 15.38 -5.01 5.86
N PHE A 18 14.47 -5.72 6.52
CA PHE A 18 13.29 -6.30 5.86
C PHE A 18 12.13 -5.32 5.65
N THR A 19 12.15 -4.22 6.41
CA THR A 19 11.16 -3.13 6.33
C THR A 19 11.88 -1.79 6.36
N ILE A 20 11.16 -0.74 5.98
CA ILE A 20 11.67 0.62 6.17
C ILE A 20 11.84 0.99 7.64
N GLN A 21 11.04 0.42 8.56
CA GLN A 21 11.29 0.58 10.01
C GLN A 21 12.66 0.00 10.38
N ALA A 22 12.94 -1.24 9.96
CA ALA A 22 14.23 -1.88 10.22
C ALA A 22 15.38 -1.08 9.58
N ALA A 23 15.18 -0.52 8.39
CA ALA A 23 16.18 0.35 7.77
C ALA A 23 16.44 1.60 8.61
N LYS A 24 15.39 2.24 9.16
CA LYS A 24 15.52 3.37 10.08
C LYS A 24 16.33 2.98 11.32
N ASP A 25 16.02 1.84 11.92
CA ASP A 25 16.67 1.39 13.15
C ASP A 25 18.14 0.97 12.93
N ILE A 26 18.45 0.32 11.79
CA ILE A 26 19.80 -0.19 11.49
C ILE A 26 20.68 0.90 10.87
N ASN A 27 20.14 1.67 9.92
CA ASN A 27 20.91 2.59 9.07
C ASN A 27 20.66 4.07 9.40
N GLY A 28 19.74 4.39 10.31
CA GLY A 28 19.41 5.78 10.68
C GLY A 28 18.67 6.57 9.60
N VAL A 29 18.01 5.89 8.65
CA VAL A 29 17.30 6.55 7.55
C VAL A 29 15.98 7.17 8.01
N SER A 30 15.65 8.35 7.50
CA SER A 30 14.45 9.11 7.93
C SER A 30 13.86 10.02 6.85
N GLU A 31 14.31 9.90 5.60
CA GLU A 31 13.83 10.73 4.49
C GLU A 31 13.06 9.90 3.46
N ASN A 32 12.09 10.52 2.79
CA ASN A 32 11.44 9.92 1.64
C ASN A 32 12.46 9.56 0.55
N GLY A 33 12.35 8.37 -0.04
CA GLY A 33 13.30 7.95 -1.05
C GLY A 33 13.18 6.50 -1.49
N PHE A 34 14.01 6.11 -2.45
CA PHE A 34 14.14 4.72 -2.87
C PHE A 34 15.14 4.01 -1.98
N TYR A 35 14.75 2.83 -1.48
CA TYR A 35 15.54 2.01 -0.58
C TYR A 35 15.66 0.59 -1.12
N ILE A 36 16.80 -0.05 -0.85
CA ILE A 36 16.97 -1.48 -1.01
C ILE A 36 16.54 -2.13 0.31
N LEU A 37 15.48 -2.93 0.26
CA LEU A 37 14.98 -3.74 1.35
C LEU A 37 15.12 -5.22 0.99
N TYR A 38 14.88 -6.09 1.96
CA TYR A 38 15.02 -7.54 1.78
C TYR A 38 13.71 -8.25 2.11
N ASP A 39 13.35 -9.28 1.36
CA ASP A 39 12.23 -10.14 1.73
C ASP A 39 12.66 -11.17 2.79
N ASN A 40 11.71 -11.98 3.28
CA ASN A 40 11.97 -13.04 4.25
C ASN A 40 12.81 -14.21 3.71
N GLN A 41 13.19 -14.21 2.42
CA GLN A 41 14.20 -15.08 1.82
C GLN A 41 15.55 -14.36 1.61
N TYR A 42 15.73 -13.17 2.18
CA TYR A 42 16.93 -12.34 2.01
C TYR A 42 17.19 -11.94 0.55
N ARG A 43 16.15 -11.89 -0.30
CA ARG A 43 16.26 -11.38 -1.67
C ARG A 43 16.07 -9.86 -1.64
N PRO A 44 17.00 -9.07 -2.22
CA PRO A 44 16.87 -7.63 -2.25
C PRO A 44 15.78 -7.20 -3.23
N PHE A 45 15.02 -6.16 -2.87
CA PHE A 45 14.11 -5.46 -3.75
C PHE A 45 14.21 -3.95 -3.52
N ILE A 46 14.00 -3.17 -4.59
CA ILE A 46 13.97 -1.71 -4.52
C ILE A 46 12.52 -1.27 -4.42
N THR A 47 12.24 -0.31 -3.55
CA THR A 47 10.93 0.36 -3.51
C THR A 47 11.05 1.77 -2.95
N PHE A 48 10.02 2.58 -3.15
CA PHE A 48 9.92 3.90 -2.55
C PHE A 48 9.34 3.81 -1.14
N CYS A 49 9.95 4.56 -0.22
CA CYS A 49 9.46 4.69 1.14
C CYS A 49 9.12 6.14 1.48
N ASP A 50 8.03 6.32 2.24
CA ASP A 50 7.51 7.61 2.65
C ASP A 50 7.39 7.68 4.18
N PHE A 51 8.11 8.63 4.77
CA PHE A 51 8.19 8.94 6.19
C PHE A 51 7.36 10.17 6.58
N ASN A 52 6.90 10.96 5.60
CA ASN A 52 6.48 12.33 5.85
C ASN A 52 4.97 12.58 5.66
N SER A 53 4.29 11.79 4.83
CA SER A 53 2.87 12.07 4.54
C SER A 53 1.94 11.85 5.73
N ASP A 54 2.27 10.95 6.63
CA ASP A 54 1.46 10.62 7.80
C ASP A 54 2.33 10.67 9.04
N LYS A 55 2.16 11.70 9.87
CA LYS A 55 2.94 11.82 11.10
C LYS A 55 2.79 10.56 11.96
N GLY A 56 3.93 9.95 12.29
CA GLY A 56 3.99 8.72 13.09
C GLY A 56 3.71 7.45 12.28
N PHE A 57 3.73 7.51 10.95
CA PHE A 57 3.67 6.33 10.08
C PHE A 57 4.78 6.37 9.04
N ILE A 58 5.24 5.18 8.67
CA ILE A 58 6.20 4.95 7.60
C ILE A 58 5.60 3.95 6.61
N TRP A 59 5.80 4.21 5.32
CA TRP A 59 5.12 3.50 4.26
C TRP A 59 6.09 2.98 3.22
N THR A 60 5.83 1.75 2.76
CA THR A 60 6.54 1.08 1.68
C THR A 60 5.60 0.98 0.49
N LEU A 61 5.98 1.51 -0.68
CA LEU A 61 5.21 1.37 -1.91
C LEU A 61 5.19 -0.11 -2.34
N ILE A 62 4.02 -0.64 -2.68
CA ILE A 62 3.89 -2.02 -3.16
C ILE A 62 3.36 -2.12 -4.58
N GLU A 63 2.62 -1.11 -5.03
CA GLU A 63 2.06 -1.04 -6.37
C GLU A 63 1.79 0.42 -6.74
N SER A 64 2.01 0.75 -8.00
CA SER A 64 1.54 1.99 -8.62
C SER A 64 1.11 1.73 -10.05
N PHE A 65 -0.14 2.05 -10.37
CA PHE A 65 -0.65 1.97 -11.74
C PHE A 65 -1.28 3.28 -12.17
N SER A 66 -0.92 3.72 -13.38
CA SER A 66 -1.66 4.76 -14.08
C SER A 66 -3.09 4.32 -14.42
N LEU A 67 -4.00 5.26 -14.62
CA LEU A 67 -5.36 5.01 -15.07
C LEU A 67 -5.35 4.17 -16.36
N ASN A 68 -4.51 4.55 -17.34
CA ASN A 68 -4.35 3.81 -18.58
C ASN A 68 -3.95 2.34 -18.37
N ASN A 69 -3.10 2.05 -17.38
CA ASN A 69 -2.71 0.69 -17.06
C ASN A 69 -3.80 -0.05 -16.28
N SER A 70 -4.33 0.54 -15.20
CA SER A 70 -5.37 -0.07 -14.36
C SER A 70 -6.63 -0.51 -15.13
N MET A 71 -6.99 0.15 -16.23
CA MET A 71 -8.12 -0.25 -17.07
C MET A 71 -7.88 -1.55 -17.87
N LYS A 72 -6.63 -1.93 -18.13
CA LYS A 72 -6.30 -3.14 -18.89
C LYS A 72 -6.56 -4.39 -18.03
N ALA A 73 -7.22 -5.39 -18.61
CA ALA A 73 -7.64 -6.60 -17.89
C ALA A 73 -6.50 -7.32 -17.16
N LYS A 74 -5.27 -7.27 -17.69
CA LYS A 74 -4.10 -7.91 -17.07
C LYS A 74 -3.73 -7.33 -15.70
N TYR A 75 -3.99 -6.05 -15.40
CA TYR A 75 -3.67 -5.43 -14.10
C TYR A 75 -4.85 -5.45 -13.11
N ARG A 76 -6.02 -5.98 -13.49
CA ARG A 76 -7.17 -6.13 -12.59
C ARG A 76 -6.98 -7.36 -11.70
N LYS A 77 -6.02 -7.26 -10.79
CA LYS A 77 -5.52 -8.37 -9.99
C LYS A 77 -5.51 -7.96 -8.53
N GLY A 78 -6.45 -8.48 -7.73
CA GLY A 78 -6.38 -8.30 -6.28
C GLY A 78 -5.03 -8.76 -5.70
N PHE A 79 -4.67 -8.30 -4.51
CA PHE A 79 -3.36 -8.59 -3.92
C PHE A 79 -3.13 -10.06 -3.56
N PHE A 80 -4.14 -10.93 -3.63
CA PHE A 80 -3.94 -12.38 -3.50
C PHE A 80 -3.25 -13.02 -4.72
N GLN A 81 -3.28 -12.37 -5.89
CA GLN A 81 -2.67 -12.87 -7.13
C GLN A 81 -1.23 -12.39 -7.25
N ASP A 82 -0.35 -13.29 -7.66
CA ASP A 82 1.03 -12.96 -8.02
C ASP A 82 1.10 -12.45 -9.45
N PHE A 83 1.39 -11.15 -9.58
CA PHE A 83 1.46 -10.45 -10.86
C PHE A 83 2.46 -9.30 -10.79
N PRO A 84 3.76 -9.57 -10.54
CA PRO A 84 4.76 -8.50 -10.47
C PRO A 84 4.95 -7.82 -11.82
N THR A 85 5.36 -6.56 -11.80
CA THR A 85 5.88 -5.89 -12.99
C THR A 85 7.35 -6.25 -13.15
N VAL A 86 7.74 -6.71 -14.34
CA VAL A 86 9.13 -7.06 -14.63
C VAL A 86 9.84 -5.84 -15.20
N SER A 87 10.58 -5.12 -14.35
CA SER A 87 11.43 -4.01 -14.77
C SER A 87 12.66 -3.89 -13.88
N SER A 88 13.78 -3.47 -14.45
CA SER A 88 15.02 -3.18 -13.71
C SER A 88 14.97 -1.83 -12.98
N PHE A 89 13.97 -0.99 -13.27
CA PHE A 89 13.72 0.29 -12.64
C PHE A 89 12.25 0.45 -12.29
N ILE A 90 11.94 1.24 -11.26
CA ILE A 90 10.56 1.53 -10.86
C ILE A 90 9.97 2.55 -11.82
N ASP A 91 9.03 2.10 -12.66
CA ASP A 91 8.13 2.98 -13.40
C ASP A 91 6.85 3.17 -12.60
N LEU A 92 6.63 4.38 -12.06
CA LEU A 92 5.42 4.67 -11.28
C LEU A 92 4.14 4.57 -12.09
N GLN A 93 4.19 4.56 -13.42
CA GLN A 93 3.00 4.31 -14.25
C GLN A 93 2.63 2.82 -14.28
N GLU A 94 3.60 1.94 -14.00
CA GLU A 94 3.49 0.48 -14.08
C GLU A 94 4.46 -0.24 -13.13
N PHE A 95 4.11 -0.27 -11.85
CA PHE A 95 4.91 -0.92 -10.81
C PHE A 95 4.05 -1.82 -9.93
N ARG A 96 4.52 -3.03 -9.65
CA ARG A 96 3.97 -3.94 -8.65
C ARG A 96 5.02 -4.93 -8.17
N LEU A 97 5.15 -5.08 -6.86
CA LEU A 97 6.00 -6.09 -6.24
C LEU A 97 5.43 -7.51 -6.38
N GLU A 98 6.30 -8.52 -6.26
CA GLU A 98 5.86 -9.92 -6.13
C GLU A 98 4.92 -10.09 -4.93
N ASN A 99 3.96 -11.01 -5.05
CA ASN A 99 3.03 -11.31 -3.96
C ASN A 99 3.74 -11.77 -2.68
N SER A 100 4.79 -12.58 -2.82
CA SER A 100 5.63 -13.04 -1.71
C SER A 100 6.30 -11.88 -0.99
N VAL A 101 6.85 -10.91 -1.73
CA VAL A 101 7.49 -9.71 -1.18
C VAL A 101 6.46 -8.84 -0.44
N MET A 102 5.28 -8.60 -1.03
CA MET A 102 4.20 -7.84 -0.36
C MET A 102 3.76 -8.51 0.95
N LYS A 103 3.63 -9.84 0.95
CA LYS A 103 3.33 -10.61 2.17
C LYS A 103 4.45 -10.54 3.21
N SER A 104 5.71 -10.55 2.78
CA SER A 104 6.86 -10.37 3.66
C SER A 104 6.82 -9.00 4.35
N ILE A 105 6.55 -7.93 3.59
CA ILE A 105 6.40 -6.58 4.15
C ILE A 105 5.24 -6.54 5.15
N ALA A 106 4.08 -7.10 4.79
CA ALA A 106 2.89 -7.12 5.65
C ALA A 106 3.06 -7.94 6.93
N GLY A 107 3.85 -9.02 6.89
CA GLY A 107 4.11 -9.88 8.03
C GLY A 107 5.22 -9.38 8.97
N ALA A 108 5.93 -8.34 8.58
CA ALA A 108 7.05 -7.83 9.36
C ALA A 108 6.58 -6.97 10.56
N PRO A 109 7.35 -6.93 11.66
CA PRO A 109 7.03 -6.09 12.81
C PRO A 109 6.82 -4.61 12.43
N GLY A 110 5.77 -4.00 12.98
CA GLY A 110 5.40 -2.61 12.69
C GLY A 110 4.47 -2.43 11.48
N SER A 111 4.44 -3.37 10.53
CA SER A 111 3.54 -3.32 9.36
C SER A 111 2.11 -3.70 9.74
N THR A 112 1.34 -2.70 10.16
CA THR A 112 0.00 -2.87 10.75
C THR A 112 -1.12 -2.35 9.87
N HIS A 113 -0.78 -1.57 8.83
CA HIS A 113 -1.71 -0.83 8.01
C HIS A 113 -1.36 -0.93 6.53
N PHE A 114 -2.37 -0.66 5.71
CA PHE A 114 -2.18 -0.30 4.31
C PHE A 114 -2.86 1.04 4.04
N ARG A 115 -2.42 1.69 2.97
CA ARG A 115 -3.09 2.87 2.45
C ARG A 115 -3.09 2.85 0.93
N THR A 116 -3.91 3.72 0.35
CA THR A 116 -3.90 4.04 -1.07
C THR A 116 -4.00 5.54 -1.27
N THR A 117 -3.29 6.02 -2.30
CA THR A 117 -3.10 7.44 -2.57
C THR A 117 -3.16 7.70 -4.07
N CYS A 118 -3.71 8.84 -4.47
CA CYS A 118 -3.70 9.27 -5.86
C CYS A 118 -2.49 10.16 -6.18
N ASN A 119 -1.88 9.97 -7.36
CA ASN A 119 -0.86 10.85 -7.94
C ASN A 119 0.33 11.16 -6.99
N PHE A 120 0.82 10.17 -6.24
CA PHE A 120 1.96 10.37 -5.35
C PHE A 120 3.20 10.80 -6.16
N ASN A 121 3.81 11.93 -5.78
CA ASN A 121 5.01 12.43 -6.42
C ASN A 121 6.26 12.05 -5.62
N THR A 122 7.03 11.08 -6.10
CA THR A 122 8.26 10.64 -5.44
C THR A 122 9.38 11.69 -5.43
N ASN A 123 9.28 12.72 -6.27
CA ASN A 123 10.20 13.86 -6.23
C ASN A 123 9.85 14.86 -5.11
N ASP A 124 8.64 14.81 -4.57
CA ASP A 124 8.24 15.66 -3.44
C ASP A 124 8.69 15.03 -2.12
N ARG A 125 9.75 15.60 -1.55
CA ARG A 125 10.30 15.15 -0.27
C ARG A 125 9.35 15.36 0.91
N LYS A 126 8.34 16.23 0.78
CA LYS A 126 7.38 16.50 1.86
C LYS A 126 6.28 15.43 1.96
N GLY A 127 6.10 14.62 0.91
CA GLY A 127 4.98 13.68 0.83
C GLY A 127 3.62 14.39 0.68
N ILE A 128 2.53 13.67 0.87
CA ILE A 128 1.16 14.16 0.73
C ILE A 128 0.82 15.14 1.85
N GLN A 129 0.26 16.30 1.49
CA GLN A 129 -0.07 17.36 2.45
C GLN A 129 -1.57 17.47 2.82
N ASN A 130 -2.48 17.05 1.94
CA ASN A 130 -3.92 17.32 2.10
C ASN A 130 -4.79 16.06 2.16
N HIS A 131 -4.21 14.85 2.03
CA HIS A 131 -4.89 13.56 2.01
C HIS A 131 -6.21 13.57 1.21
N LEU A 132 -6.20 14.26 0.07
CA LEU A 132 -7.28 14.21 -0.91
C LEU A 132 -7.22 12.87 -1.63
N ASP A 133 -8.37 12.22 -1.83
CA ASP A 133 -8.45 10.93 -2.51
C ASP A 133 -7.46 9.92 -1.94
N TYR A 134 -7.74 9.55 -0.69
CA TYR A 134 -6.83 8.80 0.17
C TYR A 134 -7.63 7.83 1.03
N LEU A 135 -7.08 6.66 1.31
CA LEU A 135 -7.66 5.69 2.23
C LEU A 135 -6.55 5.07 3.09
N ARG A 136 -6.78 4.94 4.40
CA ARG A 136 -5.89 4.21 5.34
C ARG A 136 -6.69 3.29 6.24
N VAL A 137 -6.19 2.05 6.35
CA VAL A 137 -6.89 0.94 7.02
C VAL A 137 -5.88 0.06 7.74
N SER A 138 -6.22 -0.40 8.93
CA SER A 138 -5.50 -1.49 9.60
C SER A 138 -5.79 -2.84 8.95
N PHE A 139 -4.79 -3.72 8.83
CA PHE A 139 -5.01 -5.11 8.40
C PHE A 139 -5.96 -5.88 9.33
N CYS A 140 -6.04 -5.52 10.61
CA CYS A 140 -6.99 -6.13 11.55
C CYS A 140 -8.44 -5.85 11.15
N ASN A 141 -8.72 -4.67 10.59
CA ASN A 141 -10.05 -4.31 10.14
C ASN A 141 -10.38 -4.87 8.75
N PHE A 142 -9.36 -5.18 7.93
CA PHE A 142 -9.53 -5.84 6.63
C PHE A 142 -8.63 -7.06 6.46
N PRO A 143 -8.98 -8.21 7.06
CA PRO A 143 -8.18 -9.44 6.98
C PRO A 143 -8.21 -10.10 5.59
N ASN A 144 -8.95 -9.52 4.64
CA ASN A 144 -9.10 -10.04 3.28
C ASN A 144 -8.08 -9.47 2.30
N PHE A 145 -7.13 -8.64 2.76
CA PHE A 145 -6.18 -7.96 1.87
C PHE A 145 -5.47 -8.90 0.88
N PHE A 146 -4.98 -10.05 1.35
CA PHE A 146 -4.33 -11.08 0.52
C PHE A 146 -5.23 -12.30 0.26
N LYS A 147 -6.56 -12.17 0.37
CA LYS A 147 -7.51 -13.27 0.18
C LYS A 147 -8.37 -13.06 -1.06
N ASN A 148 -8.92 -14.16 -1.57
CA ASN A 148 -9.94 -14.16 -2.62
C ASN A 148 -11.26 -14.62 -1.99
N VAL A 149 -11.99 -13.68 -1.43
CA VAL A 149 -13.33 -13.91 -0.86
C VAL A 149 -14.41 -13.48 -1.85
N ASN A 150 -14.07 -12.58 -2.78
CA ASN A 150 -14.94 -12.06 -3.82
C ASN A 150 -16.22 -11.42 -3.24
N LYS A 151 -16.07 -10.51 -2.26
CA LYS A 151 -17.21 -9.81 -1.67
C LYS A 151 -16.86 -8.42 -1.14
N ASN A 152 -17.89 -7.57 -1.07
CA ASN A 152 -17.82 -6.34 -0.28
C ASN A 152 -17.81 -6.71 1.21
N THR A 153 -16.87 -6.15 1.97
CA THR A 153 -16.80 -6.27 3.43
C THR A 153 -16.89 -4.89 4.05
N CYS A 154 -17.83 -4.68 4.97
CA CYS A 154 -17.86 -3.47 5.78
C CYS A 154 -16.60 -3.39 6.62
N THR A 155 -15.77 -2.41 6.33
CA THR A 155 -14.41 -2.30 6.83
C THR A 155 -14.28 -0.99 7.58
N LYS A 156 -13.89 -1.08 8.85
CA LYS A 156 -13.58 0.10 9.64
C LYS A 156 -12.25 0.71 9.17
N VAL A 157 -12.28 1.96 8.73
CA VAL A 157 -11.12 2.69 8.20
C VAL A 157 -10.69 3.79 9.18
N ASP A 158 -9.39 4.05 9.26
CA ASP A 158 -8.88 5.15 10.09
C ASP A 158 -9.29 6.49 9.48
N TYR A 159 -9.17 6.56 8.16
CA TYR A 159 -9.50 7.73 7.36
C TYR A 159 -9.75 7.33 5.91
N ILE A 160 -10.78 7.90 5.32
CA ILE A 160 -11.02 7.91 3.88
C ILE A 160 -11.37 9.32 3.43
N ASN A 161 -10.90 9.70 2.25
CA ASN A 161 -11.33 10.85 1.51
C ASN A 161 -11.62 10.44 0.07
N VAL A 162 -12.78 10.83 -0.45
CA VAL A 162 -13.13 10.72 -1.86
C VAL A 162 -13.75 12.04 -2.29
N GLN A 163 -13.10 12.71 -3.24
CA GLN A 163 -13.46 14.00 -3.80
C GLN A 163 -13.69 15.09 -2.74
N GLY A 164 -12.82 15.12 -1.73
CA GLY A 164 -12.88 16.10 -0.65
C GLY A 164 -13.90 15.79 0.44
N GLN A 165 -14.77 14.78 0.25
CA GLN A 165 -15.61 14.26 1.31
C GLN A 165 -14.83 13.24 2.10
N SER A 166 -14.69 13.47 3.41
CA SER A 166 -13.87 12.64 4.26
C SER A 166 -14.64 12.06 5.43
N CYS A 167 -14.12 10.96 5.93
CA CYS A 167 -14.63 10.29 7.10
C CYS A 167 -13.48 9.68 7.89
N ARG A 168 -13.61 9.66 9.22
CA ARG A 168 -12.66 9.07 10.17
C ARG A 168 -13.39 8.06 11.04
N ASP A 169 -12.71 6.98 11.39
CA ASP A 169 -13.21 5.93 12.28
C ASP A 169 -14.58 5.36 11.88
N CYS A 170 -14.79 5.18 10.57
CA CYS A 170 -16.08 4.76 10.01
C CYS A 170 -15.94 3.55 9.12
N SER A 171 -17.09 2.96 8.75
CA SER A 171 -17.17 1.72 8.02
C SER A 171 -17.66 1.93 6.58
N ILE A 172 -16.88 1.45 5.62
CA ILE A 172 -17.21 1.48 4.18
C ILE A 172 -17.10 0.07 3.56
N PRO A 173 -17.81 -0.20 2.46
CA PRO A 173 -17.64 -1.45 1.73
C PRO A 173 -16.31 -1.45 0.95
N ILE A 174 -15.38 -2.34 1.34
CA ILE A 174 -14.17 -2.64 0.56
C ILE A 174 -14.33 -4.02 -0.08
N HIS A 175 -14.07 -4.11 -1.38
CA HIS A 175 -14.05 -5.37 -2.13
C HIS A 175 -12.60 -5.84 -2.29
N ASP A 176 -12.34 -7.13 -2.07
CA ASP A 176 -11.00 -7.74 -2.22
C ASP A 176 -10.56 -7.94 -3.69
N GLY A 177 -11.38 -7.46 -4.63
CA GLY A 177 -11.18 -7.57 -6.08
C GLY A 177 -11.65 -8.89 -6.69
N GLY A 178 -11.56 -10.00 -5.95
CA GLY A 178 -11.86 -11.32 -6.49
C GLY A 178 -11.06 -11.62 -7.76
N ASN A 179 -11.63 -12.38 -8.70
CA ASN A 179 -10.94 -12.75 -9.94
C ASN A 179 -11.04 -11.69 -11.05
N GLU A 180 -11.96 -10.73 -10.92
CA GLU A 180 -12.37 -9.85 -12.02
C GLU A 180 -11.91 -8.40 -11.83
N HIS A 181 -11.62 -7.99 -10.60
CA HIS A 181 -11.35 -6.60 -10.24
C HIS A 181 -10.05 -6.51 -9.43
N HIS A 182 -9.50 -5.31 -9.36
CA HIS A 182 -8.55 -4.99 -8.31
C HIS A 182 -9.29 -4.78 -6.98
N MET A 183 -8.55 -4.77 -5.88
CA MET A 183 -9.09 -4.27 -4.60
C MET A 183 -9.59 -2.83 -4.78
N LEU A 184 -10.76 -2.52 -4.23
CA LEU A 184 -11.43 -1.22 -4.40
C LEU A 184 -12.31 -0.88 -3.19
N ALA A 185 -12.58 0.42 -3.01
CA ALA A 185 -13.67 0.89 -2.16
C ALA A 185 -14.94 1.10 -3.02
N ASN A 186 -16.06 0.51 -2.60
CA ASN A 186 -17.29 0.51 -3.37
C ASN A 186 -18.19 1.69 -2.99
N ILE A 187 -17.90 2.85 -3.59
CA ILE A 187 -18.55 4.12 -3.23
C ILE A 187 -20.04 4.11 -3.56
N ASP A 188 -20.46 3.41 -4.63
CA ASP A 188 -21.88 3.27 -4.98
C ASP A 188 -22.72 2.59 -3.90
N ARG A 189 -22.14 1.61 -3.19
CA ARG A 189 -22.84 0.88 -2.12
C ARG A 189 -22.77 1.58 -0.77
N SER A 190 -21.83 2.51 -0.61
CA SER A 190 -21.59 3.22 0.65
C SER A 190 -22.84 3.90 1.24
N PRO A 191 -23.81 4.44 0.47
CA PRO A 191 -25.02 5.06 1.04
C PRO A 191 -26.02 4.06 1.65
N ASP A 192 -26.00 2.79 1.21
CA ASP A 192 -26.98 1.77 1.61
C ASP A 192 -26.39 0.76 2.59
N ASP A 193 -25.08 0.52 2.51
CA ASP A 193 -24.34 -0.44 3.34
C ASP A 193 -23.50 0.25 4.44
N CYS A 194 -23.05 -0.55 5.41
CA CYS A 194 -22.13 -0.14 6.47
C CYS A 194 -22.65 1.10 7.23
N ASP A 195 -21.86 2.18 7.34
CA ASP A 195 -22.26 3.41 8.03
C ASP A 195 -23.04 4.39 7.14
N ARG A 196 -23.45 3.97 5.93
CA ARG A 196 -24.35 4.73 5.05
C ARG A 196 -23.81 6.11 4.65
N LEU A 197 -22.50 6.17 4.39
CA LEU A 197 -21.80 7.41 4.05
C LEU A 197 -22.05 7.82 2.60
N LYS A 198 -22.11 9.13 2.36
CA LYS A 198 -22.27 9.73 1.03
C LYS A 198 -21.04 10.54 0.66
N PHE A 199 -20.32 10.11 -0.37
CA PHE A 199 -19.15 10.80 -0.88
C PHE A 199 -19.51 11.73 -2.05
N GLY A 200 -20.34 12.75 -1.77
CA GLY A 200 -20.50 13.96 -2.59
C GLY A 200 -20.52 13.80 -4.11
N GLY A 201 -21.49 13.08 -4.68
CA GLY A 201 -21.66 12.96 -6.13
C GLY A 201 -20.69 12.00 -6.83
N ALA A 202 -19.68 11.48 -6.11
CA ALA A 202 -18.83 10.42 -6.59
C ALA A 202 -19.65 9.15 -6.83
N LYS A 203 -19.39 8.49 -7.96
CA LYS A 203 -20.03 7.24 -8.36
C LYS A 203 -18.98 6.21 -8.75
N GLY A 204 -19.33 4.95 -8.65
CA GLY A 204 -18.49 3.81 -9.01
C GLY A 204 -17.60 3.34 -7.88
N TYR A 205 -16.36 3.06 -8.25
CA TYR A 205 -15.37 2.42 -7.39
C TYR A 205 -14.15 3.33 -7.25
N ALA A 206 -13.67 3.47 -6.02
CA ALA A 206 -12.44 4.20 -5.74
C ALA A 206 -11.25 3.24 -5.56
N PHE A 207 -10.06 3.72 -5.91
CA PHE A 207 -8.76 3.11 -5.60
C PHE A 207 -8.39 1.79 -6.29
N GLY A 208 -9.09 1.32 -7.33
CA GLY A 208 -8.59 0.14 -8.05
C GLY A 208 -9.43 -0.41 -9.19
N ASP A 209 -10.68 -0.01 -9.31
CA ASP A 209 -11.48 -0.31 -10.49
C ASP A 209 -12.03 1.00 -11.08
N TYR A 210 -11.65 1.30 -12.31
CA TYR A 210 -12.01 2.55 -12.97
C TYR A 210 -12.91 2.32 -14.19
N ARG A 211 -13.66 1.21 -14.22
CA ARG A 211 -14.64 0.97 -15.30
C ARG A 211 -15.78 1.99 -15.29
N LEU A 212 -16.16 2.46 -14.11
CA LEU A 212 -17.12 3.54 -13.90
C LEU A 212 -16.33 4.81 -13.58
N LEU A 213 -15.80 5.45 -14.63
CA LEU A 213 -14.89 6.58 -14.51
C LEU A 213 -15.57 7.79 -13.86
N ASP A 214 -14.94 8.32 -12.82
CA ASP A 214 -15.24 9.64 -12.28
C ASP A 214 -14.04 10.58 -12.53
N SER A 215 -14.21 11.51 -13.47
CA SER A 215 -13.13 12.43 -13.86
C SER A 215 -12.79 13.46 -12.77
N LYS A 216 -13.59 13.56 -11.70
CA LYS A 216 -13.30 14.42 -10.55
C LYS A 216 -12.45 13.72 -9.49
N PHE A 217 -12.34 12.40 -9.53
CA PHE A 217 -11.50 11.62 -8.63
C PHE A 217 -10.04 11.66 -9.09
N SER A 218 -9.12 12.05 -8.21
CA SER A 218 -7.72 12.34 -8.59
C SER A 218 -7.01 11.14 -9.24
N CYS A 219 -7.32 9.91 -8.84
CA CYS A 219 -6.73 8.70 -9.44
C CYS A 219 -7.22 8.43 -10.87
N SER A 220 -8.31 9.07 -11.30
CA SER A 220 -8.93 8.88 -12.62
C SER A 220 -9.13 10.19 -13.42
N MET A 221 -8.52 11.30 -12.98
CA MET A 221 -8.68 12.60 -13.65
C MET A 221 -8.00 12.68 -15.03
N ALA A 222 -6.93 11.91 -15.24
CA ALA A 222 -6.18 11.84 -16.48
C ALA A 222 -5.64 10.43 -16.74
N SER A 223 -5.29 10.12 -17.99
CA SER A 223 -4.78 8.79 -18.37
C SER A 223 -3.48 8.40 -17.65
N ASN A 224 -2.69 9.40 -17.27
CA ASN A 224 -1.46 9.22 -16.50
C ASN A 224 -1.65 9.34 -14.98
N SER A 225 -2.86 9.61 -14.49
CA SER A 225 -3.13 9.64 -13.05
C SER A 225 -2.84 8.30 -12.41
N THR A 226 -2.19 8.27 -11.25
CA THR A 226 -1.77 7.01 -10.61
C THR A 226 -2.58 6.70 -9.37
N THR A 227 -2.82 5.40 -9.16
CA THR A 227 -3.24 4.84 -7.87
C THR A 227 -2.06 4.11 -7.27
N ASN A 228 -1.68 4.46 -6.05
CA ASN A 228 -0.50 3.95 -5.38
C ASN A 228 -0.94 3.23 -4.11
N TRP A 229 -0.59 1.96 -3.98
CA TRP A 229 -0.86 1.16 -2.80
C TRP A 229 0.40 0.98 -1.96
N TRP A 230 0.21 1.03 -0.65
CA TRP A 230 1.30 1.06 0.31
C TRP A 230 1.02 0.13 1.48
N ILE A 231 2.08 -0.43 2.04
CA ILE A 231 2.04 -1.17 3.31
C ILE A 231 2.98 -0.49 4.29
N GLY A 232 2.53 -0.34 5.53
CA GLY A 232 3.29 0.36 6.55
C GLY A 232 2.63 0.27 7.92
N GLY A 233 2.99 1.18 8.80
CA GLY A 233 2.39 1.25 10.12
C GLY A 233 3.08 2.27 10.99
N ALA A 234 2.78 2.20 12.29
CA ALA A 234 3.31 3.15 13.25
C ALA A 234 4.84 3.16 13.23
N ASP A 235 5.39 4.35 13.14
CA ASP A 235 6.80 4.61 13.38
C ASP A 235 7.07 4.40 14.87
N MET A 236 7.87 3.38 15.19
CA MET A 236 8.07 2.91 16.58
C MET A 236 9.26 3.60 17.29
N SER A 237 9.71 4.76 16.79
CA SER A 237 10.81 5.55 17.37
C SER A 237 10.46 6.29 18.66
#